data_AF-A0A5N9AW79-F1
#
_entry.id   AF-A0A5N9AW79-F1
#
_cell.length_a   1.000
_cell.length_b   1.000
_cell.length_c   1.000
_cell.angle_alpha   90.00
_cell.angle_beta   90.00
_cell.angle_gamma   90.00
#
_symmetry.space_group_name_H-M   'P 1'
#
loop_
_entity.id
_entity.type
_entity.pdbx_description
1 polymer ?
#
loop_
_entity_poly.entity_id
_entity_poly.type
_entity_poly.pdbx_seq_one_letter_code
_entity_poly.pdbx_strand_id
1 'polypeptide(L)'
;MEAPKKSGKKKSSRITGMGKAEGTSAMENFKTHPNSYIARWEDRGSTVRWAWGLKEDACAERCLDPSNEWCDAIVVYGWNYKGKENSVCVLADDVDPIRNFGPIEYPHRNYSFRVNSYTYFDKATEMKATEAESEVASLQLEVNALSADNNQLERDIQKLEVEISELSSLRRFDKVHTLLSSSQWSYPHVSYVADFNGDGNMDVLTAGGYSAKGSTIGWYEIRDGDTVTGHVFDNFPSSPAVWLTGVYAADLDGDGDLDALLTIRSSVSSKSSDKITWYENTDGQGSFGAQKVVTTNVPLSYTVHAADFDGDGDLDVLWASVGDGRMVWSENTDGKGSFGVKHVIATGVPKAYKVHSADLDGDGDPDAILAAIKNGDNIIWYENTDGQGSFEAKQVIDSEGNEGEKLFAQSVYAADLDGDGDLDVLAGIWQGIIVWYENTDGEGNFGPKQVISTTHRDRRHMLWKAHAADIDADGDLDVLSGGYDGLYWYENTDGQGSFGAGQYIAAEYSFRFNAADLDGDGNMDVVSTGRPPYGNSGYQTTWYRNVPSVKK
;
A
#
# COMPACT_ATOMS: atom_id res chain seq x y z
N MET A 1 -35.92 -12.47 11.93
CA MET A 1 -36.95 -12.09 12.93
C MET A 1 -38.31 -12.58 12.43
N GLU A 2 -39.22 -12.95 13.33
CA GLU A 2 -40.51 -13.56 12.94
C GLU A 2 -41.42 -12.60 12.15
N ALA A 3 -42.12 -13.12 11.14
CA ALA A 3 -43.08 -12.35 10.37
C ALA A 3 -44.35 -12.04 11.21
N PRO A 4 -44.83 -10.80 11.26
CA PRO A 4 -46.05 -10.46 11.99
C PRO A 4 -47.27 -11.11 11.32
N LYS A 5 -48.05 -11.86 12.11
CA LYS A 5 -49.28 -12.52 11.66
C LYS A 5 -50.27 -11.49 11.12
N LYS A 6 -50.76 -11.71 9.89
CA LYS A 6 -51.87 -10.93 9.31
C LYS A 6 -53.13 -11.09 10.19
N SER A 7 -53.44 -10.08 10.99
CA SER A 7 -54.78 -9.85 11.52
C SER A 7 -55.24 -8.46 11.10
N GLY A 8 -55.67 -8.35 9.83
CA GLY A 8 -56.25 -7.13 9.27
C GLY A 8 -57.58 -6.80 9.93
N LYS A 9 -57.55 -6.11 11.08
CA LYS A 9 -58.65 -5.27 11.52
C LYS A 9 -58.35 -3.87 10.99
N LYS A 10 -59.15 -3.41 10.01
CA LYS A 10 -59.13 -2.01 9.56
C LYS A 10 -59.27 -1.11 10.79
N LYS A 11 -58.20 -0.43 11.17
CA LYS A 11 -58.26 0.60 12.22
C LYS A 11 -58.74 1.88 11.56
N SER A 12 -60.05 1.98 11.38
CA SER A 12 -60.66 3.24 10.96
C SER A 12 -60.26 4.35 11.95
N SER A 13 -60.16 5.60 11.46
CA SER A 13 -59.85 6.78 12.26
C SER A 13 -61.05 7.19 13.14
N ARG A 14 -61.39 6.33 14.11
CA ARG A 14 -62.57 6.44 14.97
C ARG A 14 -62.45 7.64 15.90
N ILE A 15 -63.25 8.67 15.64
CA ILE A 15 -63.54 9.72 16.64
C ILE A 15 -64.73 9.24 17.47
N THR A 16 -64.51 9.10 18.79
CA THR A 16 -65.54 8.67 19.75
C THR A 16 -65.80 9.74 20.81
N GLY A 17 -67.07 10.16 20.98
CA GLY A 17 -67.46 11.21 21.92
C GLY A 17 -68.55 10.81 22.93
N MET A 18 -68.67 11.58 24.02
CA MET A 18 -69.77 11.52 25.01
C MET A 18 -70.36 12.93 25.20
N GLY A 19 -71.69 13.08 25.25
CA GLY A 19 -72.36 14.36 24.97
C GLY A 19 -72.79 15.25 26.15
N LYS A 20 -72.58 16.57 25.97
CA LYS A 20 -73.21 17.76 26.60
C LYS A 20 -72.62 19.02 25.90
N ALA A 21 -73.27 20.19 25.78
CA ALA A 21 -74.64 20.63 26.09
C ALA A 21 -75.04 21.84 25.19
N GLU A 22 -76.19 22.45 25.48
CA GLU A 22 -76.73 23.80 25.12
C GLU A 22 -76.26 24.58 23.86
N GLY A 23 -77.24 25.08 23.08
CA GLY A 23 -77.06 26.05 21.99
C GLY A 23 -78.10 25.91 20.87
N THR A 24 -79.01 26.86 20.71
CA THR A 24 -80.17 26.77 19.79
C THR A 24 -79.93 27.41 18.42
N SER A 25 -79.91 26.61 17.34
CA SER A 25 -80.25 27.03 15.95
C SER A 25 -80.49 25.86 14.97
N ALA A 26 -79.81 24.71 15.12
CA ALA A 26 -79.84 23.65 14.07
C ALA A 26 -80.95 22.59 14.23
N MET A 27 -81.78 22.67 15.28
CA MET A 27 -82.82 21.67 15.55
C MET A 27 -84.15 21.95 14.81
N GLU A 28 -84.26 23.07 14.08
CA GLU A 28 -85.47 23.42 13.34
C GLU A 28 -85.69 22.53 12.11
N ASN A 29 -84.63 22.08 11.42
CA ASN A 29 -84.76 21.10 10.34
C ASN A 29 -85.10 19.68 10.86
N PHE A 30 -84.81 19.36 12.12
CA PHE A 30 -85.21 18.10 12.76
C PHE A 30 -86.66 18.08 13.25
N LYS A 31 -87.34 19.24 13.33
CA LYS A 31 -88.70 19.36 13.87
C LYS A 31 -89.79 19.74 12.85
N THR A 32 -89.41 20.07 11.61
CA THR A 32 -90.32 20.72 10.62
C THR A 32 -90.86 19.80 9.53
N HIS A 33 -90.67 18.48 9.62
CA HIS A 33 -91.34 17.51 8.76
C HIS A 33 -92.28 16.60 9.58
N PRO A 34 -93.55 17.01 9.84
CA PRO A 34 -94.52 16.21 10.61
C PRO A 34 -94.97 14.90 9.95
N ASN A 35 -94.47 14.58 8.74
CA ASN A 35 -94.94 13.48 7.89
C ASN A 35 -93.79 12.66 7.24
N SER A 36 -92.57 12.68 7.79
CA SER A 36 -91.53 11.74 7.33
C SER A 36 -91.76 10.35 7.91
N TYR A 37 -92.28 9.45 7.08
CA TYR A 37 -92.42 8.04 7.41
C TYR A 37 -91.03 7.43 7.62
N ILE A 38 -90.72 7.00 8.85
CA ILE A 38 -89.54 6.16 9.09
C ILE A 38 -89.89 4.76 8.56
N ALA A 39 -89.62 4.56 7.28
CA ALA A 39 -89.89 3.34 6.53
C ALA A 39 -88.78 2.30 6.68
N ARG A 40 -89.08 1.06 6.32
CA ARG A 40 -88.04 0.11 5.91
C ARG A 40 -87.43 0.65 4.61
N TRP A 41 -86.19 1.11 4.68
CA TRP A 41 -85.24 1.29 3.56
C TRP A 41 -85.84 1.54 2.17
N GLU A 42 -86.65 2.59 2.03
CA GLU A 42 -87.09 3.13 0.74
C GLU A 42 -87.63 4.55 0.95
N ASP A 43 -86.81 5.55 0.64
CA ASP A 43 -87.29 6.75 -0.04
C ASP A 43 -86.17 7.35 -0.90
N ARG A 44 -86.50 7.86 -2.08
CA ARG A 44 -85.52 8.35 -3.08
C ARG A 44 -85.54 9.88 -3.10
N GLY A 45 -84.60 10.51 -2.40
CA GLY A 45 -84.40 11.96 -2.52
C GLY A 45 -83.64 12.68 -1.40
N SER A 46 -83.35 12.03 -0.27
CA SER A 46 -82.63 12.65 0.85
C SER A 46 -81.12 12.35 0.86
N THR A 47 -80.31 13.35 1.20
CA THR A 47 -78.87 13.27 1.49
C THR A 47 -78.53 12.59 2.83
N VAL A 48 -79.50 11.89 3.43
CA VAL A 48 -79.36 11.19 4.71
C VAL A 48 -80.12 9.86 4.63
N ARG A 49 -79.49 8.77 5.07
CA ARG A 49 -80.05 7.41 5.16
C ARG A 49 -79.86 6.84 6.57
N TRP A 50 -80.81 6.02 7.03
CA TRP A 50 -80.87 5.51 8.40
C TRP A 50 -80.99 3.98 8.41
N ALA A 51 -80.29 3.31 9.34
CA ALA A 51 -80.39 1.87 9.55
C ALA A 51 -80.29 1.50 11.05
N TRP A 52 -81.37 0.93 11.58
CA TRP A 52 -81.44 0.47 12.98
C TRP A 52 -80.72 -0.86 13.19
N GLY A 53 -80.01 -0.99 14.31
CA GLY A 53 -79.38 -2.23 14.77
C GLY A 53 -78.07 -2.62 14.08
N LEU A 54 -77.57 -1.81 13.14
CA LEU A 54 -76.22 -2.00 12.59
C LEU A 54 -75.17 -1.54 13.61
N LYS A 55 -74.10 -2.34 13.76
CA LYS A 55 -72.91 -1.99 14.54
C LYS A 55 -71.87 -1.30 13.64
N GLU A 56 -70.88 -0.64 14.25
CA GLU A 56 -69.75 0.03 13.60
C GLU A 56 -69.29 -0.59 12.28
N ASP A 57 -68.77 -1.82 12.32
CA ASP A 57 -68.13 -2.45 11.16
C ASP A 57 -69.11 -2.63 9.99
N ALA A 58 -70.37 -3.01 10.26
CA ALA A 58 -71.42 -3.17 9.24
C ALA A 58 -72.03 -1.83 8.75
N CYS A 59 -71.78 -0.72 9.45
CA CYS A 59 -72.10 0.62 8.98
C CYS A 59 -70.96 1.16 8.10
N ALA A 60 -69.71 0.97 8.53
CA ALA A 60 -68.52 1.35 7.78
C ALA A 60 -68.42 0.62 6.42
N GLU A 61 -68.66 -0.70 6.38
CA GLU A 61 -68.70 -1.47 5.13
C GLU A 61 -69.68 -0.91 4.10
N ARG A 62 -70.85 -0.41 4.55
CA ARG A 62 -71.84 0.22 3.66
C ARG A 62 -71.41 1.61 3.17
N CYS A 63 -70.61 2.31 3.96
CA CYS A 63 -70.10 3.62 3.60
C CYS A 63 -68.94 3.53 2.60
N LEU A 64 -68.08 2.53 2.79
CA LEU A 64 -66.97 2.18 1.90
C LEU A 64 -67.41 1.50 0.58
N ASP A 65 -68.70 1.20 0.39
CA ASP A 65 -69.24 0.72 -0.88
C ASP A 65 -68.93 1.73 -2.02
N PRO A 66 -68.33 1.30 -3.15
CA PRO A 66 -68.04 2.18 -4.28
C PRO A 66 -69.26 2.89 -4.88
N SER A 67 -70.48 2.37 -4.69
CA SER A 67 -71.72 2.99 -5.19
C SER A 67 -72.24 4.17 -4.36
N ASN A 68 -71.62 4.46 -3.20
CA ASN A 68 -71.94 5.62 -2.37
C ASN A 68 -70.83 6.67 -2.49
N GLU A 69 -70.99 7.62 -3.41
CA GLU A 69 -69.95 8.61 -3.79
C GLU A 69 -69.62 9.64 -2.69
N TRP A 70 -70.57 9.91 -1.78
CA TRP A 70 -70.53 11.00 -0.80
C TRP A 70 -70.78 10.54 0.64
N CYS A 71 -70.24 9.38 1.06
CA CYS A 71 -70.56 8.83 2.38
C CYS A 71 -69.58 9.23 3.48
N ASP A 72 -70.07 10.00 4.45
CA ASP A 72 -69.68 9.92 5.85
C ASP A 72 -70.66 9.02 6.62
N ALA A 73 -70.16 8.30 7.62
CA ALA A 73 -70.99 7.48 8.50
C ALA A 73 -70.86 7.87 9.97
N ILE A 74 -71.98 7.89 10.68
CA ILE A 74 -72.01 7.90 12.14
C ILE A 74 -72.83 6.72 12.65
N VAL A 75 -72.22 5.89 13.51
CA VAL A 75 -72.97 4.96 14.37
C VAL A 75 -73.24 5.62 15.70
N VAL A 76 -74.52 5.73 16.05
CA VAL A 76 -75.02 6.36 17.28
C VAL A 76 -75.55 5.27 18.21
N TYR A 77 -75.05 5.23 19.45
CA TYR A 77 -75.50 4.29 20.48
C TYR A 77 -76.40 4.97 21.50
N GLY A 78 -77.42 4.26 21.98
CA GLY A 78 -78.40 4.86 22.88
C GLY A 78 -79.41 3.88 23.47
N TRP A 79 -80.12 4.37 24.48
CA TRP A 79 -81.11 3.57 25.21
C TRP A 79 -82.52 3.88 24.71
N ASN A 80 -83.31 2.82 24.49
CA ASN A 80 -84.75 2.96 24.33
C ASN A 80 -85.46 3.05 25.70
N TYR A 81 -86.73 3.46 25.71
CA TYR A 81 -87.52 3.62 26.94
C TYR A 81 -87.71 2.34 27.79
N LYS A 82 -87.36 1.16 27.26
CA LYS A 82 -87.37 -0.12 28.00
C LYS A 82 -86.03 -0.46 28.63
N GLY A 83 -85.06 0.46 28.62
CA GLY A 83 -83.72 0.22 29.17
C GLY A 83 -82.90 -0.80 28.37
N LYS A 84 -83.19 -0.96 27.07
CA LYS A 84 -82.30 -1.71 26.16
C LYS A 84 -81.50 -0.76 25.28
N GLU A 85 -80.19 -0.96 25.29
CA GLU A 85 -79.25 -0.35 24.34
C GLU A 85 -79.55 -0.81 22.90
N ASN A 86 -79.50 0.12 21.95
CA ASN A 86 -79.60 -0.11 20.52
C ASN A 86 -78.63 0.84 19.80
N SER A 87 -78.34 0.54 18.53
CA SER A 87 -77.54 1.40 17.65
C SER A 87 -78.36 1.88 16.45
N VAL A 88 -77.99 3.06 15.92
CA VAL A 88 -78.50 3.61 14.67
C VAL A 88 -77.29 4.00 13.82
N CYS A 89 -77.19 3.42 12.64
CA CYS A 89 -76.25 3.83 11.60
C CYS A 89 -76.89 4.95 10.77
N VAL A 90 -76.21 6.08 10.66
CA VAL A 90 -76.58 7.23 9.84
C VAL A 90 -75.52 7.37 8.76
N LEU A 91 -75.94 7.45 7.50
CA LEU A 91 -75.08 7.70 6.35
C LEU A 91 -75.53 9.01 5.72
N ALA A 92 -74.64 9.97 5.55
CA ALA A 92 -74.96 11.29 5.00
C ALA A 92 -73.72 11.96 4.38
N ASP A 93 -73.98 13.06 3.66
CA ASP A 93 -72.95 13.95 3.11
C ASP A 93 -72.50 14.95 4.20
N ASP A 94 -71.20 15.25 4.28
CA ASP A 94 -70.57 16.22 5.20
C ASP A 94 -71.09 16.17 6.67
N VAL A 95 -70.87 15.07 7.39
CA VAL A 95 -71.44 14.90 8.75
C VAL A 95 -70.54 15.50 9.84
N ASP A 96 -70.70 16.79 10.11
CA ASP A 96 -70.01 17.51 11.22
C ASP A 96 -70.18 16.77 12.57
N PRO A 97 -69.11 16.16 13.13
CA PRO A 97 -69.20 15.36 14.33
C PRO A 97 -69.21 16.19 15.63
N ILE A 98 -69.23 17.54 15.57
CA ILE A 98 -68.99 18.42 16.74
C ILE A 98 -70.28 18.94 17.40
N ARG A 99 -71.48 18.53 16.95
CA ARG A 99 -72.77 19.09 17.44
C ARG A 99 -73.74 18.04 18.03
N ASN A 100 -74.47 18.44 19.07
CA ASN A 100 -75.33 17.54 19.87
C ASN A 100 -76.44 16.88 19.04
N PHE A 101 -76.53 15.55 19.15
CA PHE A 101 -77.75 14.81 18.79
C PHE A 101 -78.83 15.03 19.87
N GLY A 102 -79.95 15.64 19.48
CA GLY A 102 -81.16 15.66 20.29
C GLY A 102 -81.77 14.25 20.45
N PRO A 103 -82.77 14.06 21.34
CA PRO A 103 -83.51 12.81 21.39
C PRO A 103 -84.19 12.57 20.03
N ILE A 104 -83.90 11.43 19.42
CA ILE A 104 -84.58 11.03 18.17
C ILE A 104 -85.96 10.51 18.56
N GLU A 105 -87.01 11.24 18.16
CA GLU A 105 -88.40 10.93 18.48
C GLU A 105 -89.13 10.35 17.26
N TYR A 106 -89.88 9.26 17.48
CA TYR A 106 -90.65 8.58 16.45
C TYR A 106 -92.11 9.07 16.50
N PRO A 107 -92.66 9.78 15.48
CA PRO A 107 -93.91 10.52 15.64
C PRO A 107 -95.19 9.68 15.84
N HIS A 108 -95.14 8.35 15.69
CA HIS A 108 -96.31 7.47 15.78
C HIS A 108 -96.27 6.36 16.83
N ARG A 109 -95.22 6.27 17.64
CA ARG A 109 -95.19 5.46 18.89
C ARG A 109 -94.21 6.13 19.85
N ASN A 110 -94.52 6.19 21.15
CA ASN A 110 -93.68 6.81 22.19
C ASN A 110 -92.30 6.13 22.36
N TYR A 111 -91.40 6.36 21.41
CA TYR A 111 -90.00 5.95 21.40
C TYR A 111 -89.16 7.23 21.28
N SER A 112 -88.53 7.62 22.38
CA SER A 112 -87.40 8.53 22.37
C SER A 112 -86.12 7.72 22.52
N PHE A 113 -85.10 8.06 21.73
CA PHE A 113 -83.78 7.44 21.77
C PHE A 113 -82.77 8.47 22.30
N ARG A 114 -82.16 8.18 23.47
CA ARG A 114 -81.11 9.02 24.04
C ARG A 114 -79.76 8.55 23.57
N VAL A 115 -79.05 9.43 22.86
CA VAL A 115 -77.67 9.23 22.41
C VAL A 115 -76.72 9.29 23.59
N ASN A 116 -75.88 8.26 23.73
CA ASN A 116 -74.84 8.16 24.76
C ASN A 116 -73.43 8.35 24.17
N SER A 117 -73.18 7.72 23.02
CA SER A 117 -71.91 7.83 22.29
C SER A 117 -72.14 7.70 20.79
N TYR A 118 -71.13 8.07 20.01
CA TYR A 118 -71.12 7.89 18.56
C TYR A 118 -69.70 7.58 18.06
N THR A 119 -69.61 7.00 16.86
CA THR A 119 -68.36 6.79 16.11
C THR A 119 -68.52 7.34 14.70
N TYR A 120 -67.64 8.26 14.30
CA TYR A 120 -67.60 8.87 12.96
C TYR A 120 -66.57 8.18 12.04
N PHE A 121 -66.85 8.15 10.73
CA PHE A 121 -66.01 7.60 9.67
C PHE A 121 -66.01 8.56 8.47
N ASP A 122 -64.81 9.06 8.11
CA ASP A 122 -64.54 9.83 6.89
C ASP A 122 -63.90 8.90 5.84
N LYS A 123 -64.59 8.74 4.71
CA LYS A 123 -64.19 7.88 3.60
C LYS A 123 -62.93 8.36 2.87
N ALA A 124 -62.73 9.67 2.73
CA ALA A 124 -61.59 10.24 2.02
C ALA A 124 -60.28 10.04 2.80
N THR A 125 -60.31 10.17 4.13
CA THR A 125 -59.16 9.86 5.00
C THR A 125 -58.84 8.37 4.99
N GLU A 126 -59.86 7.49 5.02
CA GLU A 126 -59.65 6.03 5.03
C GLU A 126 -59.13 5.49 3.69
N MET A 127 -59.52 6.08 2.56
CA MET A 127 -58.93 5.78 1.24
C MET A 127 -57.47 6.21 1.14
N LYS A 128 -57.12 7.43 1.55
CA LYS A 128 -55.72 7.90 1.57
C LYS A 128 -54.82 7.05 2.48
N ALA A 129 -55.34 6.60 3.63
CA ALA A 129 -54.61 5.67 4.49
C ALA A 129 -54.35 4.32 3.78
N THR A 130 -55.31 3.82 3.01
CA THR A 130 -55.16 2.56 2.24
C THR A 130 -54.14 2.69 1.11
N GLU A 131 -54.10 3.83 0.41
CA GLU A 131 -53.08 4.13 -0.61
C GLU A 131 -51.67 4.20 0.00
N ALA A 132 -51.52 4.92 1.12
CA ALA A 132 -50.25 5.01 1.84
C ALA A 132 -49.78 3.64 2.40
N GLU A 133 -50.68 2.80 2.90
CA GLU A 133 -50.36 1.43 3.32
C GLU A 133 -49.83 0.58 2.14
N SER A 134 -50.37 0.78 0.93
CA SER A 134 -49.90 0.09 -0.29
C SER A 134 -48.53 0.60 -0.76
N GLU A 135 -48.27 1.91 -0.67
CA GLU A 135 -46.98 2.51 -1.01
C GLU A 135 -45.88 2.05 -0.05
N VAL A 136 -46.14 2.07 1.26
CA VAL A 136 -45.23 1.54 2.30
C VAL A 136 -44.93 0.07 2.07
N ALA A 137 -45.92 -0.75 1.68
CA ALA A 137 -45.70 -2.15 1.36
C ALA A 137 -44.80 -2.35 0.13
N SER A 138 -44.90 -1.47 -0.89
CA SER A 138 -44.02 -1.49 -2.07
C SER A 138 -42.59 -1.10 -1.69
N LEU A 139 -42.41 0.01 -0.96
CA LEU A 139 -41.10 0.46 -0.51
C LEU A 139 -40.41 -0.56 0.40
N GLN A 140 -41.17 -1.28 1.24
CA GLN A 140 -40.61 -2.35 2.07
C GLN A 140 -40.08 -3.53 1.25
N LEU A 141 -40.69 -3.85 0.10
CA LEU A 141 -40.17 -4.87 -0.81
C LEU A 141 -38.87 -4.42 -1.48
N GLU A 142 -38.79 -3.16 -1.88
CA GLU A 142 -37.58 -2.56 -2.47
C GLU A 142 -36.42 -2.50 -1.46
N VAL A 143 -36.68 -2.07 -0.22
CA VAL A 143 -35.71 -2.11 0.89
C VAL A 143 -35.22 -3.54 1.17
N ASN A 144 -36.11 -4.54 1.12
CA ASN A 144 -35.72 -5.94 1.29
C ASN A 144 -34.83 -6.46 0.15
N ALA A 145 -35.09 -6.03 -1.09
CA ALA A 145 -34.26 -6.37 -2.24
C ALA A 145 -32.86 -5.72 -2.14
N LEU A 146 -32.79 -4.42 -1.89
CA LEU A 146 -31.54 -3.69 -1.69
C LEU A 146 -30.72 -4.26 -0.51
N SER A 147 -31.37 -4.69 0.57
CA SER A 147 -30.70 -5.37 1.67
C SER A 147 -30.14 -6.74 1.26
N ALA A 148 -30.84 -7.51 0.43
CA ALA A 148 -30.35 -8.78 -0.09
C ALA A 148 -29.13 -8.59 -1.01
N ASP A 149 -29.14 -7.57 -1.88
CA ASP A 149 -28.03 -7.21 -2.75
C ASP A 149 -26.81 -6.72 -1.96
N ASN A 150 -27.01 -5.88 -0.93
CA ASN A 150 -25.93 -5.46 -0.04
C ASN A 150 -25.30 -6.65 0.70
N ASN A 151 -26.12 -7.57 1.23
CA ASN A 151 -25.62 -8.80 1.86
C ASN A 151 -24.88 -9.72 0.86
N GLN A 152 -25.15 -9.61 -0.44
CA GLN A 152 -24.41 -10.34 -1.48
C GLN A 152 -23.06 -9.68 -1.79
N LEU A 153 -23.04 -8.35 -1.93
CA LEU A 153 -21.81 -7.57 -2.08
C LEU A 153 -20.84 -7.81 -0.92
N GLU A 154 -21.33 -7.85 0.33
CA GLU A 154 -20.51 -8.19 1.51
C GLU A 154 -19.87 -9.58 1.42
N ARG A 155 -20.59 -10.59 0.90
CA ARG A 155 -20.04 -11.93 0.67
C ARG A 155 -19.00 -11.96 -0.45
N ASP A 156 -19.24 -11.20 -1.52
CA ASP A 156 -18.32 -11.16 -2.67
C ASP A 156 -17.03 -10.40 -2.32
N ILE A 157 -17.12 -9.33 -1.52
CA ILE A 157 -15.95 -8.66 -0.91
C ILE A 157 -15.17 -9.65 -0.05
N GLN A 158 -15.82 -10.35 0.88
CA GLN A 158 -15.15 -11.30 1.76
C GLN A 158 -14.48 -12.46 1.00
N LYS A 159 -15.05 -12.89 -0.14
CA LYS A 159 -14.41 -13.88 -1.02
C LYS A 159 -13.17 -13.30 -1.71
N LEU A 160 -13.23 -12.08 -2.22
CA LEU A 160 -12.09 -11.40 -2.84
C LEU A 160 -10.98 -11.12 -1.82
N GLU A 161 -11.30 -10.81 -0.56
CA GLU A 161 -10.32 -10.67 0.52
C GLU A 161 -9.55 -11.98 0.78
N VAL A 162 -10.23 -13.13 0.73
CA VAL A 162 -9.58 -14.45 0.82
C VAL A 162 -8.69 -14.73 -0.40
N GLU A 163 -9.19 -14.47 -1.61
CA GLU A 163 -8.42 -14.69 -2.86
C GLU A 163 -7.20 -13.76 -2.94
N ILE A 164 -7.31 -12.51 -2.48
CA ILE A 164 -6.17 -11.59 -2.31
C ILE A 164 -5.19 -12.13 -1.26
N SER A 165 -5.67 -12.62 -0.12
CA SER A 165 -4.83 -13.21 0.93
C SER A 165 -4.02 -14.42 0.43
N GLU A 166 -4.67 -15.33 -0.30
CA GLU A 166 -4.04 -16.50 -0.94
C GLU A 166 -3.08 -16.13 -2.09
N LEU A 167 -3.18 -14.92 -2.66
CA LEU A 167 -2.25 -14.41 -3.67
C LEU A 167 -1.11 -13.59 -3.05
N SER A 168 -1.34 -12.93 -1.91
CA SER A 168 -0.26 -12.31 -1.13
C SER A 168 0.62 -13.36 -0.47
N SER A 169 0.07 -14.49 0.01
CA SER A 169 0.87 -15.59 0.57
C SER A 169 1.70 -16.37 -0.47
N LEU A 170 1.63 -15.98 -1.76
CA LEU A 170 2.52 -16.44 -2.82
C LEU A 170 3.65 -15.45 -3.13
N ARG A 171 3.65 -14.25 -2.52
CA ARG A 171 4.79 -13.34 -2.65
C ARG A 171 5.91 -13.86 -1.77
N ARG A 172 7.08 -14.01 -2.37
CA ARG A 172 8.31 -14.28 -1.62
C ARG A 172 8.77 -13.06 -0.81
N PHE A 173 8.43 -11.85 -1.25
CA PHE A 173 8.88 -10.63 -0.59
C PHE A 173 7.74 -9.71 -0.15
N ASP A 174 7.75 -9.35 1.14
CA ASP A 174 6.84 -8.39 1.75
C ASP A 174 7.58 -7.11 2.18
N LYS A 175 7.02 -5.94 1.86
CA LYS A 175 7.58 -4.64 2.26
C LYS A 175 7.28 -4.38 3.74
N VAL A 176 8.28 -4.49 4.61
CA VAL A 176 8.12 -4.29 6.06
C VAL A 176 8.30 -2.82 6.43
N HIS A 177 9.50 -2.26 6.22
CA HIS A 177 9.84 -0.89 6.64
C HIS A 177 10.33 0.02 5.51
N THR A 178 10.02 1.31 5.64
CA THR A 178 10.76 2.39 4.95
C THR A 178 11.68 3.03 5.97
N LEU A 179 12.97 2.66 5.94
CA LEU A 179 13.99 3.07 6.91
C LEU A 179 14.26 4.58 6.78
N LEU A 180 14.70 5.00 5.59
CA LEU A 180 14.97 6.40 5.24
C LEU A 180 14.01 6.85 4.14
N SER A 181 13.43 8.05 4.28
CA SER A 181 12.67 8.68 3.19
C SER A 181 13.03 10.15 3.05
N SER A 182 13.17 10.60 1.81
CA SER A 182 13.47 11.98 1.48
C SER A 182 12.29 12.66 0.78
N SER A 183 12.24 14.00 0.84
CA SER A 183 11.22 14.76 0.12
C SER A 183 11.47 14.72 -1.39
N GLN A 184 10.50 15.19 -2.18
CA GLN A 184 10.64 15.34 -3.63
C GLN A 184 11.96 16.02 -4.02
N TRP A 185 12.50 15.59 -5.18
CA TRP A 185 13.70 16.12 -5.82
C TRP A 185 15.04 15.88 -5.09
N SER A 186 15.07 14.93 -4.15
CA SER A 186 16.32 14.40 -3.59
C SER A 186 17.20 13.67 -4.62
N TYR A 187 18.46 13.41 -4.25
CA TYR A 187 19.31 12.43 -4.91
C TYR A 187 19.04 11.03 -4.34
N PRO A 188 19.31 9.95 -5.10
CA PRO A 188 19.27 8.58 -4.58
C PRO A 188 20.19 8.46 -3.37
N HIS A 189 19.73 7.72 -2.37
CA HIS A 189 20.60 7.33 -1.27
C HIS A 189 21.50 6.18 -1.74
N VAL A 190 22.53 5.89 -0.96
CA VAL A 190 23.26 4.63 -1.01
C VAL A 190 23.11 3.92 0.33
N SER A 191 23.18 2.60 0.31
CA SER A 191 23.05 1.75 1.49
C SER A 191 24.10 0.65 1.50
N TYR A 192 24.55 0.28 2.69
CA TYR A 192 25.35 -0.90 2.99
C TYR A 192 24.67 -1.66 4.13
N VAL A 193 24.94 -2.95 4.28
CA VAL A 193 24.37 -3.79 5.33
C VAL A 193 25.49 -4.54 6.03
N ALA A 194 25.57 -4.39 7.35
CA ALA A 194 26.62 -4.92 8.23
C ALA A 194 26.17 -4.78 9.69
N ASP A 195 26.70 -5.61 10.59
CA ASP A 195 26.55 -5.40 12.04
C ASP A 195 27.47 -4.22 12.48
N PHE A 196 26.90 -3.08 12.89
CA PHE A 196 27.67 -1.91 13.33
C PHE A 196 27.76 -1.79 14.85
N ASN A 197 27.05 -2.64 15.60
CA ASN A 197 26.96 -2.56 17.06
C ASN A 197 27.47 -3.84 17.78
N GLY A 198 27.96 -4.83 17.04
CA GLY A 198 28.47 -6.10 17.53
C GLY A 198 27.42 -6.97 18.22
N ASP A 199 26.12 -6.74 18.00
CA ASP A 199 25.02 -7.49 18.64
C ASP A 199 24.62 -8.77 17.88
N GLY A 200 25.19 -8.99 16.69
CA GLY A 200 25.00 -10.15 15.84
C GLY A 200 23.83 -10.06 14.86
N ASN A 201 23.09 -8.95 14.85
CA ASN A 201 22.06 -8.66 13.85
C ASN A 201 22.61 -7.72 12.77
N MET A 202 22.05 -7.79 11.56
CA MET A 202 22.53 -7.00 10.43
C MET A 202 21.83 -5.64 10.36
N ASP A 203 22.60 -4.56 10.53
CA ASP A 203 22.11 -3.19 10.46
C ASP A 203 22.21 -2.59 9.05
N VAL A 204 21.52 -1.47 8.82
CA VAL A 204 21.49 -0.79 7.52
C VAL A 204 22.11 0.60 7.58
N LEU A 205 23.37 0.73 7.16
CA LEU A 205 23.99 2.03 6.93
C LEU A 205 23.35 2.71 5.71
N THR A 206 22.97 3.98 5.87
CA THR A 206 22.40 4.80 4.79
C THR A 206 23.09 6.14 4.66
N ALA A 207 23.28 6.59 3.43
CA ALA A 207 23.88 7.87 3.12
C ALA A 207 23.12 8.52 1.96
N GLY A 208 22.46 9.65 2.18
CA GLY A 208 21.69 10.28 1.10
C GLY A 208 20.82 11.46 1.48
N GLY A 209 19.88 11.74 0.57
CA GLY A 209 19.00 12.91 0.61
C GLY A 209 19.66 14.13 -0.06
N TYR A 210 18.88 14.87 -0.85
CA TYR A 210 19.24 16.27 -1.13
C TYR A 210 18.04 17.14 -1.52
N SER A 211 17.41 17.75 -0.52
CA SER A 211 16.36 18.76 -0.74
C SER A 211 16.61 19.96 0.18
N ALA A 212 15.57 20.70 0.58
CA ALA A 212 15.68 21.82 1.51
C ALA A 212 16.40 21.48 2.85
N LYS A 213 16.45 20.20 3.23
CA LYS A 213 17.11 19.71 4.46
C LYS A 213 18.59 19.31 4.31
N GLY A 214 19.11 19.17 3.09
CA GLY A 214 20.48 18.70 2.85
C GLY A 214 20.59 17.17 2.75
N SER A 215 21.73 16.62 3.16
CA SER A 215 22.06 15.18 3.14
C SER A 215 22.42 14.66 4.52
N THR A 216 22.21 13.38 4.79
CA THR A 216 22.51 12.75 6.07
C THR A 216 23.27 11.44 5.88
N ILE A 217 24.11 11.11 6.86
CA ILE A 217 24.69 9.77 7.03
C ILE A 217 24.22 9.23 8.38
N GLY A 218 23.70 8.01 8.37
CA GLY A 218 23.23 7.33 9.56
C GLY A 218 22.85 5.89 9.29
N TRP A 219 22.94 5.06 10.32
CA TRP A 219 22.59 3.66 10.27
C TRP A 219 21.23 3.40 10.90
N TYR A 220 20.63 2.26 10.57
CA TYR A 220 19.36 1.80 11.09
C TYR A 220 19.56 0.44 11.72
N GLU A 221 19.37 0.43 13.03
CA GLU A 221 19.43 -0.74 13.88
C GLU A 221 18.16 -1.57 13.72
N ILE A 222 18.27 -2.88 13.55
CA ILE A 222 17.12 -3.79 13.45
C ILE A 222 17.20 -4.81 14.60
N ARG A 223 16.21 -4.78 15.50
CA ARG A 223 16.10 -5.68 16.66
C ARG A 223 14.74 -6.36 16.76
N ASP A 224 14.66 -7.44 17.53
CA ASP A 224 13.40 -8.11 17.88
C ASP A 224 12.52 -8.45 16.64
N GLY A 225 13.18 -8.86 15.55
CA GLY A 225 12.57 -9.10 14.24
C GLY A 225 12.27 -7.83 13.44
N ASP A 226 11.47 -6.90 13.97
CA ASP A 226 10.89 -5.78 13.19
C ASP A 226 11.18 -4.38 13.79
N THR A 227 11.90 -4.29 14.91
CA THR A 227 12.09 -3.02 15.63
C THR A 227 13.24 -2.20 15.05
N VAL A 228 12.90 -1.21 14.23
CA VAL A 228 13.87 -0.30 13.59
C VAL A 228 14.17 0.95 14.44
N THR A 229 15.44 1.18 14.79
CA THR A 229 15.93 2.43 15.42
C THR A 229 16.92 3.16 14.50
N GLY A 230 16.82 4.50 14.37
CA GLY A 230 17.66 5.27 13.44
C GLY A 230 18.72 6.13 14.14
N HIS A 231 19.98 5.99 13.72
CA HIS A 231 21.16 6.60 14.33
C HIS A 231 21.89 7.49 13.32
N VAL A 232 21.65 8.81 13.38
CA VAL A 232 22.27 9.79 12.46
C VAL A 232 23.51 10.40 13.11
N PHE A 233 24.67 10.26 12.48
CA PHE A 233 25.95 10.77 12.98
C PHE A 233 26.52 11.95 12.19
N ASP A 234 26.16 12.15 10.91
CA ASP A 234 26.57 13.34 10.16
C ASP A 234 25.44 13.94 9.29
N ASN A 235 25.47 15.27 9.14
CA ASN A 235 24.45 16.07 8.47
C ASN A 235 25.11 17.18 7.63
N PHE A 236 24.91 17.15 6.31
CA PHE A 236 25.35 18.16 5.37
C PHE A 236 24.26 19.20 5.09
N PRO A 237 24.58 20.50 5.02
CA PRO A 237 23.61 21.55 4.74
C PRO A 237 23.05 21.49 3.31
N SER A 238 21.90 22.15 3.09
CA SER A 238 21.31 22.35 1.77
C SER A 238 21.91 23.50 0.95
N SER A 239 23.14 23.93 1.27
CA SER A 239 23.96 24.82 0.44
C SER A 239 25.41 24.88 0.98
N PRO A 240 26.44 24.59 0.17
CA PRO A 240 26.37 23.98 -1.17
C PRO A 240 25.74 22.58 -1.11
N ALA A 241 25.34 22.02 -2.26
CA ALA A 241 24.85 20.66 -2.26
C ALA A 241 25.98 19.67 -2.00
N VAL A 242 25.61 18.60 -1.30
CA VAL A 242 26.42 17.41 -1.11
C VAL A 242 25.66 16.23 -1.74
N TRP A 243 26.41 15.32 -2.36
CA TRP A 243 25.89 14.08 -2.90
C TRP A 243 26.75 12.94 -2.38
N LEU A 244 26.09 11.95 -1.78
CA LEU A 244 26.71 10.75 -1.22
C LEU A 244 26.46 9.64 -2.25
N THR A 245 27.52 9.09 -2.84
CA THR A 245 27.42 8.36 -4.13
C THR A 245 27.95 6.93 -4.14
N GLY A 246 28.78 6.60 -3.15
CA GLY A 246 29.28 5.27 -2.82
C GLY A 246 29.42 5.17 -1.30
N VAL A 247 29.21 3.97 -0.78
CA VAL A 247 29.32 3.61 0.63
C VAL A 247 29.86 2.19 0.70
N TYR A 248 30.67 1.92 1.71
CA TYR A 248 31.22 0.62 2.06
C TYR A 248 31.40 0.58 3.60
N ALA A 249 31.53 -0.61 4.18
CA ALA A 249 31.88 -0.80 5.58
C ALA A 249 33.05 -1.77 5.72
N ALA A 250 34.01 -1.43 6.58
CA ALA A 250 35.26 -2.16 6.80
C ALA A 250 35.90 -1.65 8.10
N ASP A 251 36.69 -2.46 8.79
CA ASP A 251 37.57 -2.02 9.87
C ASP A 251 38.78 -1.29 9.26
N LEU A 252 38.88 0.04 9.41
CA LEU A 252 39.94 0.85 8.79
C LEU A 252 41.01 1.31 9.78
N ASP A 253 40.84 1.09 11.09
CA ASP A 253 41.89 1.34 12.11
C ASP A 253 42.31 0.14 12.99
N GLY A 254 41.91 -1.06 12.57
CA GLY A 254 42.43 -2.34 13.05
C GLY A 254 42.02 -2.68 14.48
N ASP A 255 40.89 -2.12 14.94
CA ASP A 255 40.40 -2.32 16.30
C ASP A 255 39.32 -3.42 16.43
N GLY A 256 38.79 -3.88 15.28
CA GLY A 256 37.79 -4.93 15.15
C GLY A 256 36.38 -4.42 14.85
N ASP A 257 36.14 -3.11 14.86
CA ASP A 257 34.83 -2.50 14.68
C ASP A 257 34.63 -1.98 13.24
N LEU A 258 33.41 -2.12 12.68
CA LEU A 258 33.17 -1.73 11.28
C LEU A 258 32.94 -0.23 11.12
N ASP A 259 33.81 0.42 10.35
CA ASP A 259 33.74 1.84 9.99
C ASP A 259 32.83 2.12 8.79
N ALA A 260 32.44 3.39 8.64
CA ALA A 260 31.69 3.86 7.49
C ALA A 260 32.58 4.61 6.48
N LEU A 261 32.75 4.05 5.28
CA LEU A 261 33.57 4.59 4.19
C LEU A 261 32.69 5.15 3.06
N LEU A 262 32.87 6.41 2.66
CA LEU A 262 31.97 7.12 1.75
C LEU A 262 32.67 7.94 0.65
N THR A 263 32.01 8.04 -0.51
CA THR A 263 32.34 9.06 -1.52
C THR A 263 31.41 10.25 -1.41
N ILE A 264 32.01 11.43 -1.19
CA ILE A 264 31.32 12.70 -0.97
C ILE A 264 31.63 13.64 -2.12
N ARG A 265 30.60 14.05 -2.85
CA ARG A 265 30.68 15.00 -3.96
C ARG A 265 29.99 16.32 -3.60
N SER A 266 30.43 17.43 -4.19
CA SER A 266 29.82 18.74 -3.92
C SER A 266 29.38 19.49 -5.18
N SER A 267 28.34 20.34 -5.06
CA SER A 267 27.94 21.25 -6.13
C SER A 267 28.86 22.46 -6.29
N VAL A 268 29.88 22.63 -5.44
CA VAL A 268 30.87 23.69 -5.62
C VAL A 268 31.63 23.42 -6.93
N SER A 269 31.67 24.40 -7.83
CA SER A 269 32.12 24.23 -9.21
C SER A 269 33.59 23.83 -9.40
N SER A 270 34.38 23.78 -8.32
CA SER A 270 35.72 23.21 -8.31
C SER A 270 35.67 21.68 -8.22
N LYS A 271 36.16 21.00 -9.28
CA LYS A 271 36.40 19.54 -9.32
C LYS A 271 37.23 18.99 -8.14
N SER A 272 37.92 19.86 -7.40
CA SER A 272 38.69 19.56 -6.19
C SER A 272 37.86 19.36 -4.92
N SER A 273 36.54 19.56 -4.96
CA SER A 273 35.65 19.44 -3.80
C SER A 273 35.11 18.03 -3.56
N ASP A 274 35.17 17.16 -4.57
CA ASP A 274 34.84 15.74 -4.45
C ASP A 274 35.98 15.01 -3.71
N LYS A 275 35.63 14.19 -2.71
CA LYS A 275 36.52 13.54 -1.74
C LYS A 275 36.03 12.15 -1.35
N ILE A 276 36.94 11.35 -0.77
CA ILE A 276 36.64 10.09 -0.08
C ILE A 276 36.97 10.30 1.39
N THR A 277 36.09 9.81 2.25
CA THR A 277 36.09 10.06 3.70
C THR A 277 35.62 8.83 4.44
N TRP A 278 36.15 8.64 5.64
CA TRP A 278 35.71 7.59 6.54
C TRP A 278 35.31 8.15 7.91
N TYR A 279 34.58 7.36 8.67
CA TYR A 279 34.08 7.69 10.00
C TYR A 279 34.34 6.48 10.91
N GLU A 280 35.16 6.70 11.93
CA GLU A 280 35.58 5.73 12.96
C GLU A 280 34.39 5.29 13.82
N ASN A 281 34.17 3.98 14.02
CA ASN A 281 33.17 3.45 14.95
C ASN A 281 33.72 3.38 16.38
N THR A 282 33.95 4.55 16.99
CA THR A 282 34.79 4.79 18.20
C THR A 282 34.50 3.99 19.48
N ASP A 283 33.48 3.14 19.49
CA ASP A 283 33.11 2.29 20.63
C ASP A 283 32.62 0.88 20.27
N GLY A 284 32.61 0.50 18.98
CA GLY A 284 32.06 -0.77 18.50
C GLY A 284 30.56 -0.94 18.71
N GLN A 285 29.84 0.12 19.06
CA GLN A 285 28.40 0.12 19.36
C GLN A 285 27.65 1.11 18.44
N GLY A 286 28.27 1.49 17.33
CA GLY A 286 27.72 2.40 16.32
C GLY A 286 27.86 3.89 16.65
N SER A 287 28.73 4.27 17.60
CA SER A 287 29.06 5.67 17.89
C SER A 287 30.14 6.21 16.94
N PHE A 288 29.70 6.63 15.75
CA PHE A 288 30.61 7.17 14.74
C PHE A 288 31.24 8.53 15.12
N GLY A 289 32.54 8.64 14.91
CA GLY A 289 33.36 9.81 15.16
C GLY A 289 33.25 10.91 14.09
N ALA A 290 34.19 11.85 14.14
CA ALA A 290 34.23 12.94 13.16
C ALA A 290 34.80 12.49 11.80
N GLN A 291 34.25 13.01 10.71
CA GLN A 291 34.66 12.71 9.34
C GLN A 291 36.17 12.87 9.08
N LYS A 292 36.89 11.76 8.95
CA LYS A 292 38.29 11.67 8.50
C LYS A 292 38.36 11.70 6.96
N VAL A 293 39.46 12.15 6.37
CA VAL A 293 39.61 12.31 4.90
C VAL A 293 40.66 11.36 4.36
N VAL A 294 40.24 10.42 3.50
CA VAL A 294 41.14 9.52 2.75
C VAL A 294 41.83 10.30 1.62
N THR A 295 41.04 10.98 0.78
CA THR A 295 41.57 11.67 -0.40
C THR A 295 40.65 12.78 -0.89
N THR A 296 41.22 13.78 -1.55
CA THR A 296 40.51 14.88 -2.23
C THR A 296 40.90 14.91 -3.71
N ASN A 297 40.09 15.58 -4.54
CA ASN A 297 40.25 15.63 -6.00
C ASN A 297 39.94 14.27 -6.66
N VAL A 298 38.80 13.68 -6.32
CA VAL A 298 38.24 12.46 -6.93
C VAL A 298 36.99 12.77 -7.78
N PRO A 299 37.11 13.61 -8.83
CA PRO A 299 35.96 14.23 -9.49
C PRO A 299 35.01 13.18 -10.06
N LEU A 300 33.73 13.26 -9.67
CA LEU A 300 32.70 12.32 -10.10
C LEU A 300 33.03 10.85 -9.75
N SER A 301 33.63 10.58 -8.59
CA SER A 301 33.65 9.21 -8.04
C SER A 301 32.24 8.76 -7.65
N TYR A 302 31.90 7.51 -7.96
CA TYR A 302 30.62 6.86 -7.60
C TYR A 302 30.84 5.55 -6.81
N THR A 303 32.07 5.29 -6.37
CA THR A 303 32.50 3.96 -5.96
C THR A 303 33.69 4.05 -5.01
N VAL A 304 33.71 3.14 -4.04
CA VAL A 304 34.79 2.93 -3.10
C VAL A 304 34.72 1.48 -2.63
N HIS A 305 35.86 0.87 -2.35
CA HIS A 305 36.01 -0.46 -1.76
C HIS A 305 37.20 -0.44 -0.79
N ALA A 306 37.29 -1.42 0.09
CA ALA A 306 38.47 -1.68 0.89
C ALA A 306 39.00 -3.11 0.65
N ALA A 307 40.32 -3.28 0.74
CA ALA A 307 41.09 -4.53 0.67
C ALA A 307 42.54 -4.21 1.08
N ASP A 308 43.32 -5.19 1.50
CA ASP A 308 44.76 -5.05 1.81
C ASP A 308 45.57 -5.25 0.52
N PHE A 309 45.97 -4.17 -0.18
CA PHE A 309 46.60 -4.30 -1.51
C PHE A 309 48.11 -4.52 -1.46
N ASP A 310 48.78 -4.18 -0.36
CA ASP A 310 50.22 -4.35 -0.20
C ASP A 310 50.66 -5.37 0.87
N GLY A 311 49.72 -6.18 1.35
CA GLY A 311 49.97 -7.41 2.12
C GLY A 311 50.56 -7.14 3.50
N ASP A 312 50.39 -5.94 4.04
CA ASP A 312 50.90 -5.55 5.36
C ASP A 312 49.91 -5.86 6.50
N GLY A 313 48.67 -6.18 6.15
CA GLY A 313 47.56 -6.54 7.04
C GLY A 313 46.54 -5.43 7.25
N ASP A 314 46.77 -4.22 6.74
CA ASP A 314 45.93 -3.05 6.96
C ASP A 314 45.00 -2.79 5.74
N LEU A 315 43.72 -2.47 5.99
CA LEU A 315 42.77 -2.26 4.88
C LEU A 315 42.95 -0.90 4.20
N ASP A 316 43.29 -0.93 2.91
CA ASP A 316 43.40 0.23 2.01
C ASP A 316 42.06 0.66 1.41
N VAL A 317 42.09 1.75 0.63
CA VAL A 317 40.88 2.29 -0.04
C VAL A 317 41.05 2.39 -1.56
N LEU A 318 40.42 1.47 -2.30
CA LEU A 318 40.29 1.48 -3.76
C LEU A 318 39.16 2.40 -4.24
N TRP A 319 39.43 3.17 -5.29
CA TRP A 319 38.42 4.04 -5.91
C TRP A 319 38.65 4.31 -7.40
N ALA A 320 37.57 4.70 -8.08
CA ALA A 320 37.61 5.21 -9.45
C ALA A 320 36.99 6.61 -9.59
N SER A 321 37.45 7.34 -10.60
CA SER A 321 37.02 8.71 -10.91
C SER A 321 36.56 8.83 -12.36
N VAL A 322 35.26 9.08 -12.57
CA VAL A 322 34.68 9.33 -13.90
C VAL A 322 35.20 10.63 -14.50
N GLY A 323 35.53 11.62 -13.66
CA GLY A 323 35.83 12.99 -14.07
C GLY A 323 37.25 13.22 -14.59
N ASP A 324 38.17 12.28 -14.33
CA ASP A 324 39.53 12.24 -14.87
C ASP A 324 40.02 10.85 -15.38
N GLY A 325 39.21 9.79 -15.21
CA GLY A 325 39.47 8.48 -15.82
C GLY A 325 40.59 7.70 -15.13
N ARG A 326 40.66 7.77 -13.80
CA ARG A 326 41.64 7.05 -12.98
C ARG A 326 41.00 5.96 -12.13
N MET A 327 41.78 4.91 -11.87
CA MET A 327 41.57 3.93 -10.80
C MET A 327 42.83 3.93 -9.92
N VAL A 328 42.64 4.02 -8.61
CA VAL A 328 43.70 4.35 -7.64
C VAL A 328 43.35 3.70 -6.30
N TRP A 329 44.32 3.13 -5.61
CA TRP A 329 44.20 2.77 -4.20
C TRP A 329 44.95 3.77 -3.31
N SER A 330 44.53 3.89 -2.04
CA SER A 330 45.10 4.83 -1.07
C SER A 330 45.57 4.04 0.13
N GLU A 331 46.87 4.11 0.42
CA GLU A 331 47.60 3.28 1.38
C GLU A 331 47.28 3.64 2.83
N ASN A 332 46.93 2.65 3.66
CA ASN A 332 46.66 2.79 5.08
C ASN A 332 47.94 2.70 5.92
N THR A 333 48.87 3.63 5.69
CA THR A 333 50.29 3.63 6.13
C THR A 333 50.63 3.37 7.61
N ASP A 334 49.65 3.22 8.50
CA ASP A 334 49.84 2.95 9.93
C ASP A 334 48.79 2.01 10.56
N GLY A 335 47.94 1.39 9.73
CA GLY A 335 46.82 0.56 10.16
C GLY A 335 45.76 1.28 10.97
N LYS A 336 45.76 2.63 10.94
CA LYS A 336 44.90 3.49 11.79
C LYS A 336 44.14 4.55 11.00
N GLY A 337 43.96 4.24 9.72
CA GLY A 337 43.34 5.07 8.69
C GLY A 337 44.10 6.35 8.37
N SER A 338 45.44 6.34 8.51
CA SER A 338 46.31 7.41 8.00
C SER A 338 46.60 7.23 6.50
N PHE A 339 45.62 7.61 5.68
CA PHE A 339 45.72 7.52 4.21
C PHE A 339 46.65 8.58 3.60
N GLY A 340 47.94 8.25 3.50
CA GLY A 340 49.00 9.17 3.08
C GLY A 340 49.43 9.06 1.61
N VAL A 341 49.57 7.84 1.10
CA VAL A 341 50.10 7.53 -0.24
C VAL A 341 48.96 7.16 -1.19
N LYS A 342 49.20 7.28 -2.50
CA LYS A 342 48.21 6.98 -3.55
C LYS A 342 48.89 6.29 -4.72
N HIS A 343 48.44 5.09 -5.01
CA HIS A 343 49.01 4.22 -6.03
C HIS A 343 48.05 4.09 -7.20
N VAL A 344 48.53 4.42 -8.40
CA VAL A 344 47.68 4.61 -9.57
C VAL A 344 47.70 3.36 -10.44
N ILE A 345 46.67 2.53 -10.30
CA ILE A 345 46.47 1.31 -11.08
C ILE A 345 46.24 1.67 -12.56
N ALA A 346 45.33 2.61 -12.83
CA ALA A 346 44.94 2.95 -14.19
C ALA A 346 44.76 4.46 -14.42
N THR A 347 45.10 4.91 -15.63
CA THR A 347 44.83 6.28 -16.10
C THR A 347 44.27 6.29 -17.51
N GLY A 348 43.52 7.35 -17.84
CA GLY A 348 42.94 7.51 -19.17
C GLY A 348 41.77 6.57 -19.48
N VAL A 349 41.31 5.78 -18.50
CA VAL A 349 40.17 4.87 -18.67
C VAL A 349 38.90 5.71 -18.89
N PRO A 350 38.22 5.60 -20.05
CA PRO A 350 37.15 6.53 -20.38
C PRO A 350 35.91 6.32 -19.49
N LYS A 351 35.76 7.19 -18.47
CA LYS A 351 34.73 7.10 -17.43
C LYS A 351 34.80 5.80 -16.61
N ALA A 352 35.91 5.60 -15.90
CA ALA A 352 36.03 4.62 -14.82
C ALA A 352 34.88 4.82 -13.79
N TYR A 353 33.95 3.86 -13.67
CA TYR A 353 32.63 4.10 -13.04
C TYR A 353 32.40 3.35 -11.73
N LYS A 354 32.61 2.02 -11.72
CA LYS A 354 32.50 1.15 -10.54
C LYS A 354 33.73 0.30 -10.40
N VAL A 355 34.19 0.15 -9.17
CA VAL A 355 35.28 -0.77 -8.81
C VAL A 355 34.75 -1.83 -7.87
N HIS A 356 35.39 -2.98 -7.91
CA HIS A 356 35.30 -4.04 -6.93
C HIS A 356 36.68 -4.70 -6.81
N SER A 357 36.92 -5.44 -5.74
CA SER A 357 38.18 -6.09 -5.47
C SER A 357 37.93 -7.45 -4.84
N ALA A 358 38.67 -8.44 -5.32
CA ALA A 358 38.62 -9.85 -4.98
C ALA A 358 39.88 -10.50 -5.56
N ASP A 359 40.33 -11.60 -4.98
CA ASP A 359 41.33 -12.51 -5.56
C ASP A 359 40.70 -13.26 -6.74
N LEU A 360 41.13 -13.01 -7.98
CA LEU A 360 40.55 -13.60 -9.19
C LEU A 360 41.44 -14.68 -9.84
N ASP A 361 42.70 -14.81 -9.43
CA ASP A 361 43.63 -15.81 -9.96
C ASP A 361 44.08 -16.87 -8.91
N GLY A 362 43.54 -16.79 -7.70
CA GLY A 362 43.69 -17.77 -6.63
C GLY A 362 45.04 -17.71 -5.91
N ASP A 363 45.82 -16.64 -6.10
CA ASP A 363 47.14 -16.49 -5.48
C ASP A 363 47.10 -15.99 -4.02
N GLY A 364 45.96 -15.40 -3.62
CA GLY A 364 45.67 -14.86 -2.29
C GLY A 364 45.70 -13.34 -2.19
N ASP A 365 46.10 -12.63 -3.24
CA ASP A 365 46.25 -11.18 -3.27
C ASP A 365 45.02 -10.50 -3.94
N PRO A 366 44.55 -9.33 -3.46
CA PRO A 366 43.31 -8.75 -3.97
C PRO A 366 43.50 -7.97 -5.28
N ASP A 367 42.82 -8.41 -6.33
CA ASP A 367 42.80 -7.74 -7.63
C ASP A 367 41.86 -6.53 -7.70
N ALA A 368 41.91 -5.80 -8.82
CA ALA A 368 41.05 -4.65 -9.06
C ALA A 368 40.21 -4.78 -10.36
N ILE A 369 38.89 -4.89 -10.20
CA ILE A 369 37.91 -4.96 -11.29
C ILE A 369 37.30 -3.58 -11.53
N LEU A 370 37.13 -3.21 -12.80
CA LEU A 370 36.63 -1.91 -13.23
C LEU A 370 35.53 -2.00 -14.29
N ALA A 371 34.34 -1.49 -13.96
CA ALA A 371 33.32 -1.14 -14.94
C ALA A 371 33.64 0.22 -15.59
N ALA A 372 33.78 0.24 -16.91
CA ALA A 372 33.99 1.46 -17.69
C ALA A 372 32.77 1.75 -18.59
N ILE A 373 32.36 3.03 -18.65
CA ILE A 373 31.10 3.42 -19.33
C ILE A 373 31.28 4.19 -20.64
N LYS A 374 32.38 3.92 -21.37
CA LYS A 374 32.63 4.50 -22.71
C LYS A 374 33.80 3.84 -23.46
N ASN A 375 33.66 3.72 -24.78
CA ASN A 375 34.74 3.46 -25.76
C ASN A 375 35.39 2.07 -25.63
N GLY A 376 34.68 1.03 -26.05
CA GLY A 376 35.32 -0.25 -26.41
C GLY A 376 35.47 -1.25 -25.26
N ASP A 377 35.99 -0.86 -24.10
CA ASP A 377 36.13 -1.79 -22.97
C ASP A 377 35.04 -1.53 -21.93
N ASN A 378 34.30 -2.57 -21.56
CA ASN A 378 33.18 -2.49 -20.61
C ASN A 378 33.58 -2.96 -19.20
N ILE A 379 34.28 -4.09 -19.15
CA ILE A 379 34.73 -4.76 -17.92
C ILE A 379 36.21 -5.06 -18.10
N ILE A 380 37.00 -4.56 -17.17
CA ILE A 380 38.46 -4.61 -17.18
C ILE A 380 38.90 -5.12 -15.80
N TRP A 381 39.88 -6.01 -15.73
CA TRP A 381 40.53 -6.37 -14.47
C TRP A 381 42.04 -6.13 -14.53
N TYR A 382 42.67 -6.11 -13.36
CA TYR A 382 44.09 -5.84 -13.15
C TYR A 382 44.57 -6.73 -12.01
N GLU A 383 45.47 -7.64 -12.34
CA GLU A 383 46.15 -8.62 -11.48
C GLU A 383 47.12 -7.93 -10.50
N ASN A 384 47.11 -8.27 -9.21
CA ASN A 384 48.01 -7.74 -8.18
C ASN A 384 49.26 -8.62 -7.95
N THR A 385 50.01 -8.86 -9.05
CA THR A 385 51.10 -9.86 -9.27
C THR A 385 52.18 -10.11 -8.20
N ASP A 386 52.23 -9.35 -7.11
CA ASP A 386 53.19 -9.52 -6.04
C ASP A 386 52.64 -9.36 -4.62
N GLY A 387 51.34 -9.10 -4.45
CA GLY A 387 50.73 -8.81 -3.15
C GLY A 387 51.29 -7.58 -2.47
N GLN A 388 52.00 -6.71 -3.20
CA GLN A 388 52.64 -5.48 -2.70
C GLN A 388 52.15 -4.25 -3.49
N GLY A 389 50.97 -4.37 -4.11
CA GLY A 389 50.29 -3.33 -4.89
C GLY A 389 50.81 -3.15 -6.32
N SER A 390 51.61 -4.07 -6.86
CA SER A 390 52.12 -4.02 -8.24
C SER A 390 51.13 -4.60 -9.24
N PHE A 391 50.26 -3.74 -9.77
CA PHE A 391 49.27 -4.15 -10.77
C PHE A 391 49.84 -4.35 -12.18
N GLU A 392 49.45 -5.43 -12.84
CA GLU A 392 49.87 -5.73 -14.21
C GLU A 392 49.11 -4.94 -15.31
N ALA A 393 49.36 -5.30 -16.57
CA ALA A 393 48.68 -4.68 -17.69
C ALA A 393 47.19 -5.07 -17.71
N LYS A 394 46.32 -4.09 -18.01
CA LYS A 394 44.87 -4.30 -18.04
C LYS A 394 44.48 -5.55 -18.85
N GLN A 395 43.62 -6.38 -18.28
CA GLN A 395 42.97 -7.49 -18.96
C GLN A 395 41.50 -7.12 -19.23
N VAL A 396 40.95 -7.52 -20.39
CA VAL A 396 39.60 -7.10 -20.82
C VAL A 396 38.67 -8.31 -20.87
N ILE A 397 37.70 -8.34 -19.95
CA ILE A 397 36.69 -9.40 -19.83
C ILE A 397 35.56 -9.18 -20.87
N ASP A 398 35.03 -7.96 -20.94
CA ASP A 398 33.98 -7.58 -21.89
C ASP A 398 34.37 -6.32 -22.67
N SER A 399 34.14 -6.36 -23.98
CA SER A 399 34.30 -5.23 -24.87
C SER A 399 33.02 -4.99 -25.70
N GLU A 400 32.76 -3.73 -26.05
CA GLU A 400 31.73 -3.35 -27.02
C GLU A 400 32.01 -4.06 -28.36
N GLY A 401 31.34 -5.18 -28.61
CA GLY A 401 31.27 -5.80 -29.92
C GLY A 401 30.79 -4.79 -30.98
N ASN A 402 31.10 -5.05 -32.26
CA ASN A 402 30.85 -4.13 -33.39
C ASN A 402 29.35 -3.87 -33.71
N GLU A 403 28.42 -4.12 -32.79
CA GLU A 403 26.97 -4.20 -33.01
C GLU A 403 26.24 -2.84 -32.97
N GLY A 404 26.97 -1.72 -32.88
CA GLY A 404 26.43 -0.37 -33.09
C GLY A 404 25.54 0.20 -31.97
N GLU A 405 25.04 -0.63 -31.05
CA GLU A 405 24.43 -0.20 -29.80
C GLU A 405 25.48 -0.12 -28.69
N LYS A 406 25.63 1.06 -28.09
CA LYS A 406 26.66 1.33 -27.06
C LYS A 406 26.20 0.84 -25.69
N LEU A 407 26.47 -0.43 -25.40
CA LEU A 407 26.14 -1.09 -24.14
C LEU A 407 27.36 -1.06 -23.22
N PHE A 408 27.20 -0.55 -22.00
CA PHE A 408 28.28 -0.40 -21.03
C PHE A 408 27.91 -0.95 -19.65
N ALA A 409 28.91 -1.46 -18.92
CA ALA A 409 28.74 -1.99 -17.57
C ALA A 409 28.52 -0.86 -16.55
N GLN A 410 27.41 -0.92 -15.82
CA GLN A 410 27.04 0.03 -14.77
C GLN A 410 27.37 -0.48 -13.35
N SER A 411 27.64 -1.78 -13.22
CA SER A 411 28.19 -2.42 -12.02
C SER A 411 29.01 -3.65 -12.39
N VAL A 412 29.96 -3.98 -11.54
CA VAL A 412 30.73 -5.23 -11.50
C VAL A 412 30.71 -5.75 -10.05
N TYR A 413 30.75 -7.06 -9.88
CA TYR A 413 30.79 -7.77 -8.61
C TYR A 413 31.47 -9.14 -8.86
N ALA A 414 32.22 -9.65 -7.88
CA ALA A 414 32.88 -10.95 -7.96
C ALA A 414 32.22 -11.91 -6.97
N ALA A 415 31.97 -13.14 -7.43
CA ALA A 415 31.31 -14.20 -6.67
C ALA A 415 31.41 -15.52 -7.43
N ASP A 416 31.56 -16.63 -6.72
CA ASP A 416 31.42 -17.99 -7.26
C ASP A 416 29.93 -18.24 -7.61
N LEU A 417 29.56 -18.20 -8.90
CA LEU A 417 28.16 -18.32 -9.36
C LEU A 417 27.80 -19.73 -9.84
N ASP A 418 28.78 -20.59 -10.09
CA ASP A 418 28.57 -21.97 -10.52
C ASP A 418 29.12 -23.03 -9.56
N GLY A 419 29.55 -22.63 -8.37
CA GLY A 419 29.84 -23.50 -7.23
C GLY A 419 31.10 -24.36 -7.40
N ASP A 420 32.01 -23.99 -8.31
CA ASP A 420 33.26 -24.73 -8.51
C ASP A 420 34.39 -24.30 -7.55
N GLY A 421 34.25 -23.11 -6.96
CA GLY A 421 35.14 -22.51 -5.96
C GLY A 421 35.93 -21.30 -6.45
N ASP A 422 35.89 -21.00 -7.76
CA ASP A 422 36.60 -19.89 -8.38
C ASP A 422 35.70 -18.64 -8.49
N LEU A 423 36.27 -17.43 -8.41
CA LEU A 423 35.45 -16.20 -8.41
C LEU A 423 35.12 -15.69 -9.82
N ASP A 424 33.84 -15.77 -10.19
CA ASP A 424 33.30 -15.22 -11.44
C ASP A 424 33.09 -13.71 -11.41
N VAL A 425 32.88 -13.11 -12.58
CA VAL A 425 32.52 -11.69 -12.71
C VAL A 425 31.07 -11.48 -13.14
N LEU A 426 30.23 -11.01 -12.22
CA LEU A 426 28.85 -10.57 -12.45
C LEU A 426 28.81 -9.09 -12.88
N ALA A 427 28.05 -8.77 -13.93
CA ALA A 427 27.88 -7.39 -14.38
C ALA A 427 26.44 -7.01 -14.79
N GLY A 428 26.04 -5.80 -14.38
CA GLY A 428 24.84 -5.13 -14.84
C GLY A 428 25.17 -4.19 -15.99
N ILE A 429 24.65 -4.43 -17.18
CA ILE A 429 24.91 -3.67 -18.41
C ILE A 429 23.71 -2.76 -18.73
N TRP A 430 24.00 -1.59 -19.33
CA TRP A 430 22.99 -0.64 -19.80
C TRP A 430 21.93 -1.30 -20.69
N GLN A 431 20.69 -0.77 -20.68
CA GLN A 431 19.49 -1.38 -21.24
C GLN A 431 19.03 -2.70 -20.57
N GLY A 432 19.31 -2.87 -19.28
CA GLY A 432 18.62 -3.92 -18.55
C GLY A 432 19.17 -5.33 -18.76
N ILE A 433 20.43 -5.44 -19.19
CA ILE A 433 21.09 -6.71 -19.48
C ILE A 433 21.90 -7.13 -18.26
N ILE A 434 21.73 -8.37 -17.82
CA ILE A 434 22.47 -8.97 -16.71
C ILE A 434 23.30 -10.11 -17.29
N VAL A 435 24.60 -10.12 -17.02
CA VAL A 435 25.57 -11.10 -17.55
C VAL A 435 26.56 -11.52 -16.49
N TRP A 436 27.14 -12.71 -16.66
CA TRP A 436 28.31 -13.16 -15.91
C TRP A 436 29.36 -13.76 -16.85
N TYR A 437 30.57 -13.95 -16.33
CA TYR A 437 31.71 -14.52 -17.03
C TYR A 437 32.39 -15.51 -16.08
N GLU A 438 32.32 -16.79 -16.45
CA GLU A 438 32.90 -17.97 -15.79
C GLU A 438 34.42 -17.85 -15.67
N ASN A 439 35.00 -18.04 -14.49
CA ASN A 439 36.46 -18.06 -14.29
C ASN A 439 37.04 -19.47 -14.50
N THR A 440 37.14 -19.88 -15.77
CA THR A 440 37.19 -21.30 -16.19
C THR A 440 38.37 -22.18 -15.70
N ASP A 441 39.32 -21.61 -14.97
CA ASP A 441 40.46 -22.32 -14.38
C ASP A 441 40.97 -21.72 -13.05
N GLY A 442 40.24 -20.77 -12.47
CA GLY A 442 40.65 -20.07 -11.26
C GLY A 442 41.87 -19.16 -11.41
N GLU A 443 42.53 -19.08 -12.58
CA GLU A 443 43.72 -18.26 -12.86
C GLU A 443 43.36 -16.97 -13.64
N GLY A 444 42.14 -16.42 -13.44
CA GLY A 444 41.64 -15.20 -14.09
C GLY A 444 41.27 -15.35 -15.58
N ASN A 445 41.15 -16.58 -16.11
CA ASN A 445 40.83 -16.83 -17.52
C ASN A 445 39.31 -16.89 -17.77
N PHE A 446 38.72 -15.71 -17.94
CA PHE A 446 37.28 -15.58 -18.14
C PHE A 446 36.74 -16.16 -19.45
N GLY A 447 35.69 -16.96 -19.32
CA GLY A 447 34.94 -17.62 -20.38
C GLY A 447 34.04 -16.69 -21.21
N PRO A 448 33.26 -17.25 -22.15
CA PRO A 448 32.35 -16.46 -22.97
C PRO A 448 31.20 -15.86 -22.16
N LYS A 449 30.79 -14.65 -22.54
CA LYS A 449 29.65 -13.91 -21.96
C LYS A 449 28.39 -14.77 -21.79
N GLN A 450 28.03 -15.08 -20.55
CA GLN A 450 26.77 -15.73 -20.20
C GLN A 450 25.70 -14.67 -19.92
N VAL A 451 24.45 -14.91 -20.33
CA VAL A 451 23.36 -13.92 -20.25
C VAL A 451 22.22 -14.42 -19.38
N ILE A 452 22.13 -13.86 -18.16
CA ILE A 452 21.06 -14.13 -17.18
C ILE A 452 19.74 -13.50 -17.65
N SER A 453 19.79 -12.24 -18.11
CA SER A 453 18.57 -11.54 -18.53
C SER A 453 18.76 -10.48 -19.59
N THR A 454 17.72 -10.33 -20.42
CA THR A 454 17.56 -9.23 -21.38
C THR A 454 16.14 -8.65 -21.39
N THR A 455 15.29 -9.01 -20.43
CA THR A 455 13.84 -8.71 -20.45
C THR A 455 13.53 -7.22 -20.40
N HIS A 456 14.49 -6.44 -19.89
CA HIS A 456 14.36 -5.02 -19.58
C HIS A 456 14.88 -4.11 -20.73
N ARG A 457 14.80 -4.56 -21.98
CA ARG A 457 15.41 -3.90 -23.17
C ARG A 457 14.69 -2.67 -23.76
N ASP A 458 13.72 -2.04 -23.08
CA ASP A 458 13.23 -0.73 -23.54
C ASP A 458 14.29 0.35 -23.23
N ARG A 459 14.48 1.32 -24.13
CA ARG A 459 15.50 2.37 -24.03
C ARG A 459 15.28 3.36 -22.87
N ARG A 460 14.23 3.15 -22.09
CA ARG A 460 13.93 3.86 -20.84
C ARG A 460 14.52 3.16 -19.62
N HIS A 461 14.95 1.91 -19.76
CA HIS A 461 15.31 1.05 -18.66
C HIS A 461 16.83 1.10 -18.45
N MET A 462 17.26 1.36 -17.21
CA MET A 462 18.66 1.40 -16.79
C MET A 462 18.82 0.43 -15.62
N LEU A 463 19.99 -0.22 -15.52
CA LEU A 463 20.42 -0.94 -14.32
C LEU A 463 21.41 -0.07 -13.54
N TRP A 464 21.48 -0.25 -12.23
CA TRP A 464 22.47 0.46 -11.39
C TRP A 464 23.34 -0.44 -10.52
N LYS A 465 22.88 -1.67 -10.25
CA LYS A 465 23.63 -2.72 -9.57
C LYS A 465 23.11 -4.07 -10.07
N ALA A 466 24.00 -5.06 -10.11
CA ALA A 466 23.75 -6.49 -9.98
C ALA A 466 24.56 -6.96 -8.76
N HIS A 467 24.10 -7.98 -8.06
CA HIS A 467 24.70 -8.49 -6.82
C HIS A 467 24.34 -9.96 -6.68
N ALA A 468 25.28 -10.78 -6.20
CA ALA A 468 25.01 -12.18 -5.87
C ALA A 468 24.82 -12.36 -4.35
N ALA A 469 23.95 -13.29 -3.97
CA ALA A 469 23.72 -13.76 -2.60
C ALA A 469 22.85 -15.02 -2.66
N ASP A 470 22.96 -15.93 -1.68
CA ASP A 470 22.02 -17.04 -1.50
C ASP A 470 20.67 -16.47 -1.03
N ILE A 471 19.73 -16.21 -1.93
CA ILE A 471 18.46 -15.55 -1.57
C ILE A 471 17.45 -16.55 -1.05
N ASP A 472 17.57 -17.85 -1.34
CA ASP A 472 16.59 -18.83 -0.89
C ASP A 472 17.03 -19.87 0.13
N ALA A 473 18.25 -19.73 0.62
CA ALA A 473 18.91 -20.52 1.65
C ALA A 473 19.06 -22.00 1.23
N ASP A 474 19.20 -22.27 -0.07
CA ASP A 474 19.43 -23.62 -0.60
C ASP A 474 20.94 -23.97 -0.75
N GLY A 475 21.80 -22.95 -0.74
CA GLY A 475 23.25 -23.06 -0.70
C GLY A 475 23.98 -22.66 -1.98
N ASP A 476 23.30 -22.23 -3.03
CA ASP A 476 23.92 -21.59 -4.20
C ASP A 476 23.78 -20.05 -4.19
N LEU A 477 24.47 -19.36 -5.12
CA LEU A 477 24.38 -17.90 -5.24
C LEU A 477 23.40 -17.49 -6.35
N ASP A 478 22.34 -16.82 -5.93
CA ASP A 478 21.37 -16.16 -6.80
C ASP A 478 21.80 -14.77 -7.23
N VAL A 479 21.11 -14.20 -8.23
CA VAL A 479 21.36 -12.82 -8.68
C VAL A 479 20.20 -11.87 -8.41
N LEU A 480 20.49 -10.79 -7.68
CA LEU A 480 19.63 -9.61 -7.56
C LEU A 480 19.97 -8.54 -8.61
N SER A 481 18.94 -7.89 -9.16
CA SER A 481 19.09 -6.75 -10.07
C SER A 481 18.10 -5.62 -9.78
N GLY A 482 18.54 -4.38 -9.94
CA GLY A 482 17.74 -3.19 -9.67
C GLY A 482 17.85 -2.17 -10.80
N GLY A 483 16.69 -1.74 -11.28
CA GLY A 483 16.56 -0.87 -12.44
C GLY A 483 15.33 0.04 -12.42
N TYR A 484 15.05 0.67 -13.56
CA TYR A 484 13.88 1.56 -13.74
C TYR A 484 12.55 0.80 -13.72
N ASP A 485 12.59 -0.53 -13.83
CA ASP A 485 11.39 -1.37 -13.94
C ASP A 485 11.01 -2.02 -12.61
N GLY A 486 11.91 -1.94 -11.63
CA GLY A 486 11.78 -2.56 -10.33
C GLY A 486 13.08 -3.18 -9.81
N LEU A 487 12.88 -4.03 -8.83
CA LEU A 487 13.86 -4.91 -8.20
C LEU A 487 13.46 -6.36 -8.50
N TYR A 488 14.40 -7.17 -8.96
CA TYR A 488 14.20 -8.54 -9.40
C TYR A 488 15.25 -9.48 -8.81
N TRP A 489 14.85 -10.73 -8.59
CA TRP A 489 15.67 -11.86 -8.18
C TRP A 489 15.67 -12.92 -9.29
N TYR A 490 16.82 -13.54 -9.52
CA TYR A 490 17.01 -14.61 -10.50
C TYR A 490 17.59 -15.80 -9.75
N GLU A 491 16.72 -16.79 -9.53
CA GLU A 491 17.02 -18.09 -8.92
C GLU A 491 18.10 -18.80 -9.74
N ASN A 492 19.21 -19.21 -9.15
CA ASN A 492 20.13 -20.17 -9.75
C ASN A 492 19.46 -21.56 -9.57
N THR A 493 19.29 -22.31 -10.67
CA THR A 493 18.36 -23.47 -10.66
C THR A 493 19.05 -24.82 -10.68
N ASP A 494 20.37 -24.81 -10.74
CA ASP A 494 21.23 -26.00 -10.69
C ASP A 494 22.47 -25.83 -9.82
N GLY A 495 22.68 -24.67 -9.20
CA GLY A 495 23.93 -24.32 -8.52
C GLY A 495 25.16 -24.31 -9.41
N GLN A 496 24.98 -24.17 -10.74
CA GLN A 496 26.03 -24.23 -11.76
C GLN A 496 25.84 -23.10 -12.80
N GLY A 497 25.31 -21.95 -12.36
CA GLY A 497 25.12 -20.75 -13.18
C GLY A 497 23.92 -20.76 -14.13
N SER A 498 23.00 -21.75 -14.06
CA SER A 498 21.76 -21.76 -14.85
C SER A 498 20.63 -21.00 -14.17
N PHE A 499 20.55 -19.69 -14.45
CA PHE A 499 19.53 -18.83 -13.85
C PHE A 499 18.13 -18.96 -14.47
N GLY A 500 17.13 -18.98 -13.59
CA GLY A 500 15.70 -19.00 -13.90
C GLY A 500 15.13 -17.67 -14.39
N ALA A 501 13.81 -17.63 -14.56
CA ALA A 501 13.12 -16.41 -14.98
C ALA A 501 13.03 -15.40 -13.83
N GLY A 502 13.42 -14.14 -14.10
CA GLY A 502 13.45 -13.06 -13.11
C GLY A 502 12.14 -12.88 -12.34
N GLN A 503 12.18 -13.22 -11.06
CA GLN A 503 11.11 -13.05 -10.10
C GLN A 503 11.05 -11.59 -9.64
N TYR A 504 9.85 -11.05 -9.52
CA TYR A 504 9.64 -9.64 -9.21
C TYR A 504 9.52 -9.41 -7.70
N ILE A 505 10.37 -8.54 -7.16
CA ILE A 505 10.34 -8.14 -5.75
C ILE A 505 9.52 -6.87 -5.57
N ALA A 506 9.88 -5.79 -6.27
CA ALA A 506 9.31 -4.47 -6.01
C ALA A 506 9.22 -3.55 -7.24
N ALA A 507 8.23 -2.66 -7.22
CA ALA A 507 7.95 -1.69 -8.29
C ALA A 507 8.85 -0.45 -8.28
N GLU A 508 9.69 -0.31 -7.25
CA GLU A 508 10.45 0.91 -7.01
C GLU A 508 11.64 0.97 -7.97
N TYR A 509 11.90 2.13 -8.56
CA TYR A 509 13.12 2.37 -9.34
C TYR A 509 14.31 2.11 -8.41
N SER A 510 15.03 1.00 -8.56
CA SER A 510 16.05 0.59 -7.57
C SER A 510 17.45 0.98 -8.04
N PHE A 511 18.18 1.72 -7.21
CA PHE A 511 19.50 2.28 -7.54
C PHE A 511 20.64 1.58 -6.78
N ARG A 512 20.34 1.06 -5.59
CA ARG A 512 21.24 0.32 -4.70
C ARG A 512 20.39 -0.67 -3.94
N PHE A 513 20.93 -1.86 -3.72
CA PHE A 513 20.30 -2.88 -2.90
C PHE A 513 21.37 -3.85 -2.42
N ASN A 514 21.15 -4.45 -1.25
CA ASN A 514 22.00 -5.49 -0.67
C ASN A 514 21.08 -6.58 -0.10
N ALA A 515 21.61 -7.79 0.01
CA ALA A 515 20.93 -8.91 0.66
C ALA A 515 21.62 -9.22 1.99
N ALA A 516 20.83 -9.57 3.00
CA ALA A 516 21.29 -10.07 4.30
C ALA A 516 20.08 -10.60 5.09
N ASP A 517 20.28 -11.53 6.02
CA ASP A 517 19.28 -11.83 7.05
C ASP A 517 19.21 -10.65 8.03
N LEU A 518 18.11 -9.89 8.00
CA LEU A 518 17.93 -8.67 8.79
C LEU A 518 17.10 -8.87 10.05
N ASP A 519 16.32 -9.96 10.12
CA ASP A 519 15.42 -10.23 11.24
C ASP A 519 15.78 -11.51 12.03
N GLY A 520 16.81 -12.23 11.58
CA GLY A 520 17.36 -13.42 12.21
C GLY A 520 16.58 -14.70 11.91
N ASP A 521 15.76 -14.73 10.86
CA ASP A 521 14.94 -15.89 10.50
C ASP A 521 15.66 -16.92 9.60
N GLY A 522 16.85 -16.59 9.12
CA GLY A 522 17.72 -17.42 8.29
C GLY A 522 17.52 -17.28 6.78
N ASN A 523 16.55 -16.46 6.32
CA ASN A 523 16.38 -16.15 4.90
C ASN A 523 17.02 -14.79 4.59
N MET A 524 17.66 -14.64 3.41
CA MET A 524 18.22 -13.34 3.03
C MET A 524 17.13 -12.37 2.60
N ASP A 525 16.92 -11.33 3.41
CA ASP A 525 16.10 -10.18 3.09
C ASP A 525 16.79 -9.25 2.10
N VAL A 526 16.02 -8.32 1.52
CA VAL A 526 16.57 -7.31 0.59
C VAL A 526 16.29 -5.90 1.07
N VAL A 527 17.36 -5.15 1.36
CA VAL A 527 17.30 -3.68 1.45
C VAL A 527 17.46 -3.11 0.05
N SER A 528 16.54 -2.27 -0.39
CA SER A 528 16.67 -1.52 -1.64
C SER A 528 16.43 -0.03 -1.43
N THR A 529 17.40 0.79 -1.83
CA THR A 529 17.20 2.22 -2.04
C THR A 529 16.64 2.46 -3.44
N GLY A 530 15.41 2.97 -3.48
CA GLY A 530 14.71 3.26 -4.71
C GLY A 530 13.87 4.53 -4.69
N ARG A 531 12.98 4.64 -5.68
CA ARG A 531 11.88 5.61 -5.71
C ARG A 531 10.58 4.92 -6.13
N PRO A 532 9.46 5.11 -5.43
CA PRO A 532 8.17 4.59 -5.86
C PRO A 532 7.78 5.06 -7.28
N PRO A 533 7.24 4.18 -8.14
CA PRO A 533 7.01 4.48 -9.56
C PRO A 533 5.87 5.48 -9.77
N TYR A 534 4.92 5.53 -8.82
CA TYR A 534 3.76 6.42 -8.86
C TYR A 534 3.69 7.22 -7.56
N GLY A 535 4.02 8.51 -7.63
CA GLY A 535 3.82 9.41 -6.51
C GLY A 535 4.72 10.64 -6.50
N ASN A 536 4.30 11.58 -5.67
CA ASN A 536 5.04 12.79 -5.33
C ASN A 536 5.98 12.53 -4.12
N SER A 537 6.54 11.33 -4.03
CA SER A 537 7.52 10.87 -3.05
C SER A 537 8.95 11.06 -3.58
N GLY A 538 9.88 11.35 -2.67
CA GLY A 538 11.32 11.29 -2.94
C GLY A 538 11.85 9.86 -2.88
N TYR A 539 13.17 9.73 -2.83
CA TYR A 539 13.83 8.44 -2.71
C TYR A 539 13.61 7.83 -1.32
N GLN A 540 13.54 6.51 -1.26
CA GLN A 540 13.27 5.70 -0.09
C GLN A 540 14.32 4.60 0.02
N THR A 541 14.77 4.30 1.23
CA THR A 541 15.44 3.03 1.54
C THR A 541 14.41 2.12 2.19
N THR A 542 14.07 1.06 1.50
CA THR A 542 13.00 0.13 1.84
C THR A 542 13.60 -1.24 2.18
N TRP A 543 13.15 -1.87 3.25
CA TRP A 543 13.42 -3.26 3.57
C TRP A 543 12.25 -4.14 3.10
N TYR A 544 12.58 -5.19 2.34
CA TYR A 544 11.70 -6.26 1.90
C TYR A 544 12.11 -7.56 2.58
N ARG A 545 11.22 -8.10 3.42
CA ARG A 545 11.39 -9.39 4.08
C ARG A 545 11.14 -10.53 3.11
N ASN A 546 11.99 -11.54 3.12
CA ASN A 546 11.91 -12.78 2.36
C ASN A 546 11.08 -13.79 3.16
N VAL A 547 9.77 -13.79 2.96
CA VAL A 547 8.90 -14.78 3.61
C VAL A 547 9.05 -16.13 2.92
N PRO A 548 9.37 -17.22 3.64
CA PRO A 548 9.45 -18.56 3.07
C PRO A 548 8.20 -18.89 2.28
N SER A 549 8.38 -19.21 0.99
CA SER A 549 7.25 -19.46 0.10
C SER A 549 6.38 -20.59 0.64
N VAL A 550 5.11 -20.29 0.94
CA VAL A 550 4.16 -21.31 1.38
C VAL A 550 3.89 -22.21 0.17
N LYS A 551 4.58 -23.35 0.09
CA LYS A 551 4.39 -24.37 -0.95
C LYS A 551 2.89 -24.70 -1.06
N LYS A 552 2.27 -24.27 -2.17
CA LYS A 552 0.84 -24.47 -2.46
C LYS A 552 0.53 -25.90 -2.91
#